data_AF-A0A1Q9BWF6-F1
#
_entry.id   AF-A0A1Q9BWF6-F1
#
_cell.length_a   1.000
_cell.length_b   1.000
_cell.length_c   1.000
_cell.angle_alpha   90.00
_cell.angle_beta   90.00
_cell.angle_gamma   90.00
#
_symmetry.space_group_name_H-M   'P 1'
#
loop_
_entity.id
_entity.type
_entity.pdbx_description
1 polymer ?
#
loop_
_entity_poly.entity_id
_entity_poly.type
_entity_poly.pdbx_seq_one_letter_code
_entity_poly.pdbx_strand_id
1 'polypeptide(L)'
;MKRKRSYSRVTRHALSILGKLIRIGRTERGMTAQELADRAGISRTTLYNIEKGAPGPEIGSVFEVAALVGVHLFEPDSRLLSMHDARLKEKLALIPQSVHRLFFTYGASYRNRKNAIPIYEPELPLRAGLIEPSNGLSMANCIRDGSPDAWGRRVIINRLTGKKPDSDDIPNINELTFLLQSGSDRIGALDFQASATEYIPRLAAEASLDEMQAAAERIEKGLPLTPTLEQALNHGTSIGGARPKAMIEDGEKKFIAKFSASNDLYSVVKAEFIAMRLAEQSGLNVAPVSLTRAAHKDVLLIERFDRIKSNSGWTRRAMVSALTMLGLDEMMARYASYEELAEIIRHRFADPKDTMKELYGRICFNILCGNTDDHARNHAAFWDGEMLSLTPAYDICPQGRTGNEASQAMLVKGDARFSTLATCLAAAPDYHLSESQAASIIEKQIKTIAKRWPDSCAEADLSPTDRTLFAGRQFLNAYCLDGLDDNSKGLKDVFAQARAAIMA
;
A
#
# COMPACT_ATOMS: atom_id res chain seq x y z
N MET A 1 17.31 37.01 37.13
CA MET A 1 16.73 37.86 36.06
C MET A 1 16.05 36.97 35.01
N LYS A 2 14.74 37.16 34.75
CA LYS A 2 14.06 36.44 33.64
C LYS A 2 14.70 36.86 32.30
N ARG A 3 15.26 35.91 31.54
CA ARG A 3 15.81 36.15 30.20
C ARG A 3 14.72 36.79 29.32
N LYS A 4 14.94 38.02 28.87
CA LYS A 4 14.03 38.72 27.96
C LYS A 4 14.21 38.11 26.56
N ARG A 5 13.35 37.13 26.21
CA ARG A 5 13.37 36.50 24.88
C ARG A 5 12.98 37.53 23.82
N SER A 6 13.78 37.65 22.76
CA SER A 6 13.47 38.47 21.59
C SER A 6 12.79 37.62 20.53
N TYR A 7 11.62 38.04 20.05
CA TYR A 7 10.86 37.35 19.01
C TYR A 7 11.08 37.99 17.64
N SER A 8 11.14 37.18 16.58
CA SER A 8 11.27 37.64 15.20
C SER A 8 10.06 38.48 14.75
N ARG A 9 10.23 39.28 13.69
CA ARG A 9 9.13 40.09 13.12
C ARG A 9 7.99 39.21 12.59
N VAL A 10 8.32 38.08 11.96
CA VAL A 10 7.35 37.09 11.47
C VAL A 10 6.54 36.52 12.63
N THR A 11 7.20 36.12 13.72
CA THR A 11 6.54 35.59 14.92
C THR A 11 5.57 36.62 15.53
N ARG A 12 5.97 37.90 15.62
CA ARG A 12 5.09 38.95 16.15
C ARG A 12 3.88 39.22 15.25
N HIS A 13 4.06 39.18 13.93
CA HIS A 13 2.96 39.34 12.98
C HIS A 13 1.98 38.16 13.04
N ALA A 14 2.49 36.92 13.08
CA ALA A 14 1.67 35.72 13.19
C ALA A 14 0.82 35.72 14.48
N LEU A 15 1.43 36.05 15.63
CA LEU A 15 0.71 36.17 16.90
C LEU A 15 -0.34 37.29 16.87
N SER A 16 -0.05 38.42 16.22
CA SER A 16 -1.00 39.52 16.07
C SER A 16 -2.20 39.13 15.19
N ILE A 17 -1.97 38.42 14.08
CA ILE A 17 -3.03 37.93 13.20
C ILE A 17 -3.91 36.94 13.96
N LEU A 18 -3.32 35.97 14.64
CA LEU A 18 -4.05 34.97 15.43
C LEU A 18 -4.89 35.61 16.53
N GLY A 19 -4.31 36.53 17.31
CA GLY A 19 -5.04 37.25 18.37
C GLY A 19 -6.24 38.05 17.84
N LYS A 20 -6.13 38.63 16.64
CA LYS A 20 -7.24 39.33 15.98
C LYS A 20 -8.33 38.38 15.52
N LEU A 21 -7.98 37.25 14.90
CA LEU A 21 -8.95 36.24 14.47
C LEU A 21 -9.75 35.70 15.66
N ILE A 22 -9.07 35.41 16.77
CA ILE A 22 -9.70 34.97 18.02
C ILE A 22 -10.70 36.00 18.52
N ARG A 23 -10.29 37.27 18.56
CA ARG A 23 -11.15 38.36 19.01
C ARG A 23 -12.37 38.55 18.11
N ILE A 24 -12.20 38.43 16.79
CA ILE A 24 -13.28 38.49 15.81
C ILE A 24 -14.27 37.34 16.06
N GLY A 25 -13.80 36.10 16.11
CA GLY A 25 -14.66 34.93 16.34
C GLY A 25 -15.41 35.00 17.68
N ARG A 26 -14.77 35.55 18.74
CA ARG A 26 -15.44 35.79 20.02
C ARG A 26 -16.60 36.78 19.86
N THR A 27 -16.37 37.90 19.18
CA THR A 27 -17.37 38.95 18.97
C THR A 27 -18.51 38.48 18.08
N GLU A 28 -18.23 37.75 17.00
CA GLU A 28 -19.25 37.18 16.10
C GLU A 28 -20.17 36.19 16.82
N ARG A 29 -19.65 35.49 17.83
CA ARG A 29 -20.42 34.55 18.65
C ARG A 29 -21.09 35.19 19.87
N GLY A 30 -21.05 36.52 19.99
CA GLY A 30 -21.70 37.26 21.09
C GLY A 30 -21.09 37.01 22.48
N MET A 31 -19.88 36.46 22.57
CA MET A 31 -19.24 36.11 23.84
C MET A 31 -18.51 37.29 24.47
N THR A 32 -18.70 37.50 25.76
CA THR A 32 -17.87 38.41 26.55
C THR A 32 -16.47 37.83 26.75
N ALA A 33 -15.49 38.69 27.00
CA ALA A 33 -14.12 38.25 27.29
C ALA A 33 -14.05 37.42 28.60
N GLN A 34 -14.95 37.65 29.56
CA GLN A 34 -14.96 36.85 30.78
C GLN A 34 -15.49 35.44 30.50
N GLU A 35 -16.59 35.31 29.75
CA GLU A 35 -17.17 34.00 29.41
C GLU A 35 -16.22 33.12 28.60
N LEU A 36 -15.47 33.69 27.64
CA LEU A 36 -14.48 32.92 26.90
C LEU A 36 -13.29 32.50 27.76
N ALA A 37 -12.84 33.37 28.67
CA ALA A 37 -11.75 33.06 29.59
C ALA A 37 -12.14 31.92 30.54
N ASP A 38 -13.36 31.96 31.07
CA ASP A 38 -13.89 30.93 31.98
C ASP A 38 -14.04 29.58 31.25
N ARG A 39 -14.55 29.58 30.01
CA ARG A 39 -14.65 28.36 29.18
C ARG A 39 -13.31 27.74 28.83
N ALA A 40 -12.29 28.56 28.61
CA ALA A 40 -10.93 28.09 28.33
C ALA A 40 -10.12 27.76 29.61
N GLY A 41 -10.70 27.93 30.81
CA GLY A 41 -10.03 27.66 32.08
C GLY A 41 -8.84 28.59 32.36
N ILE A 42 -8.87 29.83 31.84
CA ILE A 42 -7.77 30.81 31.98
C ILE A 42 -8.24 32.12 32.60
N SER A 43 -7.28 32.92 33.10
CA SER A 43 -7.59 34.27 33.57
C SER A 43 -7.98 35.20 32.41
N ARG A 44 -8.87 36.16 32.67
CA ARG A 44 -9.21 37.23 31.71
C ARG A 44 -7.99 38.01 31.23
N THR A 45 -6.97 38.17 32.08
CA THR A 45 -5.70 38.80 31.73
C THR A 45 -4.92 37.97 30.72
N THR A 46 -4.93 36.65 30.86
CA THR A 46 -4.34 35.71 29.88
C THR A 46 -5.07 35.84 28.55
N LEU A 47 -6.42 35.83 28.55
CA LEU A 47 -7.19 36.02 27.32
C LEU A 47 -6.91 37.36 26.64
N TYR A 48 -6.84 38.45 27.41
CA TYR A 48 -6.47 39.77 26.90
C TYR A 48 -5.10 39.76 26.21
N ASN A 49 -4.11 39.10 26.82
CA ASN A 49 -2.78 38.96 26.23
C ASN A 49 -2.79 38.12 24.94
N ILE A 50 -3.62 37.09 24.87
CA ILE A 50 -3.83 36.27 23.66
C ILE A 50 -4.42 37.12 22.53
N GLU A 51 -5.51 37.85 22.78
CA GLU A 51 -6.15 38.72 21.78
C GLU A 51 -5.25 39.87 21.30
N LYS A 52 -4.29 40.29 22.12
CA LYS A 52 -3.28 41.29 21.77
C LYS A 52 -2.09 40.70 21.01
N GLY A 53 -2.03 39.39 20.82
CA GLY A 53 -0.90 38.71 20.18
C GLY A 53 0.38 38.78 21.01
N ALA A 54 0.26 38.84 22.33
CA ALA A 54 1.42 38.81 23.22
C ALA A 54 2.08 37.41 23.15
N PRO A 55 3.41 37.31 23.23
CA PRO A 55 4.12 36.04 23.12
C PRO A 55 4.29 35.30 24.46
N GLY A 56 3.69 35.81 25.53
CA GLY A 56 3.79 35.27 26.90
C GLY A 56 2.77 34.18 27.28
N PRO A 57 1.53 34.16 26.75
CA PRO A 57 0.57 33.09 27.02
C PRO A 57 1.07 31.72 26.55
N GLU A 58 0.69 30.68 27.29
CA GLU A 58 1.03 29.28 26.94
C GLU A 58 0.31 28.86 25.66
N ILE A 59 1.01 28.12 24.79
CA ILE A 59 0.49 27.73 23.48
C ILE A 59 -0.80 26.91 23.60
N GLY A 60 -0.91 26.05 24.62
CA GLY A 60 -2.13 25.28 24.88
C GLY A 60 -3.35 26.17 25.11
N SER A 61 -3.21 27.23 25.92
CA SER A 61 -4.28 28.20 26.16
C SER A 61 -4.66 28.98 24.89
N VAL A 62 -3.70 29.27 24.01
CA VAL A 62 -3.95 29.95 22.73
C VAL A 62 -4.76 29.05 21.79
N PHE A 63 -4.42 27.77 21.72
CA PHE A 63 -5.12 26.78 20.90
C PHE A 63 -6.54 26.54 21.38
N GLU A 64 -6.74 26.38 22.68
CA GLU A 64 -8.06 26.17 23.27
C GLU A 64 -8.99 27.36 23.01
N VAL A 65 -8.50 28.58 23.24
CA VAL A 65 -9.25 29.81 22.97
C VAL A 65 -9.59 29.94 21.47
N ALA A 66 -8.66 29.58 20.57
CA ALA A 66 -8.90 29.60 19.13
C ALA A 66 -9.98 28.61 18.69
N ALA A 67 -9.95 27.37 19.22
CA ALA A 67 -10.95 26.36 18.94
C ALA A 67 -12.35 26.78 19.41
N LEU A 68 -12.48 27.32 20.63
CA LEU A 68 -13.75 27.75 21.22
C LEU A 68 -14.46 28.86 20.41
N VAL A 69 -13.70 29.69 19.69
CA VAL A 69 -14.23 30.78 18.86
C VAL A 69 -14.27 30.44 17.37
N GLY A 70 -13.93 29.22 16.97
CA GLY A 70 -14.00 28.75 15.58
C GLY A 70 -12.83 29.19 14.70
N VAL A 71 -11.68 29.53 15.28
CA VAL A 71 -10.44 29.79 14.54
C VAL A 71 -9.66 28.48 14.43
N HIS A 72 -9.75 27.86 13.25
CA HIS A 72 -9.13 26.58 12.96
C HIS A 72 -7.69 26.78 12.48
N LEU A 73 -6.71 26.55 13.36
CA LEU A 73 -5.27 26.55 13.01
C LEU A 73 -4.87 25.29 12.23
N PHE A 74 -5.64 24.22 12.36
CA PHE A 74 -5.53 22.96 11.64
C PHE A 74 -6.94 22.47 11.25
N GLU A 75 -7.04 21.51 10.33
CA GLU A 75 -8.33 20.94 9.92
C GLU A 75 -9.08 20.29 11.11
N PRO A 76 -10.40 20.45 11.20
CA PRO A 76 -11.20 20.06 12.37
C PRO A 76 -11.44 18.55 12.50
N ASP A 77 -11.04 17.74 11.52
CA ASP A 77 -11.21 16.29 11.57
C ASP A 77 -10.17 15.66 12.51
N SER A 78 -10.65 15.15 13.65
CA SER A 78 -9.83 14.50 14.68
C SER A 78 -9.09 13.27 14.16
N ARG A 79 -9.60 12.61 13.12
CA ARG A 79 -8.96 11.48 12.45
C ARG A 79 -7.78 11.95 11.60
N LEU A 80 -7.94 13.02 10.83
CA LEU A 80 -6.86 13.63 10.05
C LEU A 80 -5.77 14.25 10.95
N LEU A 81 -6.15 14.84 12.08
CA LEU A 81 -5.20 15.34 13.09
C LEU A 81 -4.40 14.20 13.72
N SER A 82 -5.06 13.09 14.07
CA SER A 82 -4.38 11.90 14.61
C SER A 82 -3.42 11.28 13.58
N MET A 83 -3.83 11.22 12.30
CA MET A 83 -2.96 10.79 11.20
C MET A 83 -1.78 11.74 10.97
N HIS A 84 -2.01 13.05 11.05
CA HIS A 84 -0.94 14.05 10.93
C HIS A 84 0.02 14.04 12.12
N ASP A 85 -0.46 13.81 13.34
CA ASP A 85 0.37 13.64 14.54
C ASP A 85 1.20 12.35 14.46
N ALA A 86 0.59 11.23 14.05
CA ALA A 86 1.32 10.00 13.78
C ALA A 86 2.42 10.22 12.72
N ARG A 87 2.10 10.91 11.62
CA ARG A 87 3.05 11.27 10.56
C ARG A 87 4.14 12.22 11.05
N LEU A 88 3.84 13.16 11.94
CA LEU A 88 4.82 14.10 12.50
C LEU A 88 5.72 13.43 13.55
N LYS A 89 5.18 12.52 14.37
CA LYS A 89 5.95 11.67 15.28
C LYS A 89 6.91 10.77 14.51
N GLU A 90 6.44 10.18 13.42
CA GLU A 90 7.27 9.40 12.49
C GLU A 90 8.35 10.29 11.84
N LYS A 91 8.01 11.50 11.41
CA LYS A 91 8.98 12.47 10.86
C LYS A 91 10.01 12.96 11.89
N LEU A 92 9.60 13.14 13.15
CA LEU A 92 10.47 13.54 14.25
C LEU A 92 11.40 12.40 14.69
N ALA A 93 10.95 11.14 14.56
CA ALA A 93 11.80 9.95 14.75
C ALA A 93 12.93 9.84 13.70
N LEU A 94 12.82 10.53 12.55
CA LEU A 94 13.83 10.55 11.48
C LEU A 94 14.94 11.57 11.70
N ILE A 95 14.88 12.39 12.76
CA ILE A 95 15.91 13.36 13.10
C ILE A 95 16.61 12.83 14.36
N PRO A 96 17.70 12.01 14.31
CA PRO A 96 18.77 11.90 13.31
C PRO A 96 18.89 10.50 12.65
N GLN A 97 19.04 10.49 11.31
CA GLN A 97 19.23 9.32 10.45
C GLN A 97 20.53 8.48 10.67
N SER A 98 21.30 8.71 11.72
CA SER A 98 22.64 8.13 11.90
C SER A 98 22.71 6.88 12.79
N VAL A 99 21.59 6.27 13.23
CA VAL A 99 21.66 5.16 14.19
C VAL A 99 21.18 3.80 13.64
N HIS A 100 20.53 3.73 12.46
CA HIS A 100 19.95 2.46 11.98
C HIS A 100 20.10 2.24 10.45
N ARG A 101 21.25 2.57 9.85
CA ARG A 101 21.54 2.14 8.47
C ARG A 101 21.99 0.67 8.47
N LEU A 102 21.35 -0.16 7.67
CA LEU A 102 21.74 -1.55 7.45
C LEU A 102 22.68 -1.64 6.26
N PHE A 103 23.89 -2.11 6.53
CA PHE A 103 24.92 -2.34 5.51
C PHE A 103 24.92 -3.79 5.07
N PHE A 104 25.34 -4.03 3.83
CA PHE A 104 25.38 -5.37 3.24
C PHE A 104 26.80 -5.73 2.80
N THR A 105 27.17 -7.01 2.91
CA THR A 105 28.39 -7.55 2.30
C THR A 105 28.11 -8.94 1.73
N TYR A 106 28.61 -9.20 0.53
CA TYR A 106 28.53 -10.53 -0.05
C TYR A 106 29.55 -11.46 0.60
N GLY A 107 29.11 -12.66 0.99
CA GLY A 107 30.01 -13.74 1.39
C GLY A 107 30.98 -14.08 0.24
N ALA A 108 32.26 -14.27 0.57
CA ALA A 108 33.29 -14.63 -0.42
C ALA A 108 32.94 -15.93 -1.16
N SER A 109 32.37 -16.90 -0.45
CA SER A 109 31.87 -18.16 -1.02
C SER A 109 30.82 -17.95 -2.10
N TYR A 110 29.89 -17.01 -1.92
CA TYR A 110 28.88 -16.68 -2.92
C TYR A 110 29.51 -16.01 -4.14
N ARG A 111 30.38 -15.01 -3.94
CA ARG A 111 31.06 -14.29 -5.04
C ARG A 111 31.94 -15.20 -5.90
N ASN A 112 32.52 -16.25 -5.32
CA ASN A 112 33.39 -17.18 -6.03
C ASN A 112 32.61 -18.24 -6.86
N ARG A 113 31.27 -18.25 -6.82
CA ARG A 113 30.47 -19.15 -7.64
C ARG A 113 30.51 -18.70 -9.10
N LYS A 114 30.66 -19.64 -10.03
CA LYS A 114 30.60 -19.37 -11.48
C LYS A 114 29.25 -18.81 -11.94
N ASN A 115 28.19 -19.10 -11.19
CA ASN A 115 26.82 -18.65 -11.44
C ASN A 115 26.32 -17.67 -10.37
N ALA A 116 27.22 -16.93 -9.72
CA ALA A 116 26.82 -15.86 -8.82
C ALA A 116 26.13 -14.74 -9.60
N ILE A 117 25.01 -14.25 -9.08
CA ILE A 117 24.33 -13.08 -9.61
C ILE A 117 24.18 -12.05 -8.47
N PRO A 118 24.19 -10.74 -8.73
CA PRO A 118 23.84 -9.76 -7.70
C PRO A 118 22.39 -9.96 -7.26
N ILE A 119 22.07 -9.68 -6.00
CA ILE A 119 20.69 -9.66 -5.49
C ILE A 119 19.85 -8.68 -6.31
N TYR A 120 20.39 -7.48 -6.53
CA TYR A 120 19.90 -6.51 -7.51
C TYR A 120 21.04 -5.54 -7.82
N GLU A 121 21.50 -5.50 -9.06
CA GLU A 121 22.75 -4.82 -9.43
C GLU A 121 22.80 -3.32 -9.06
N PRO A 122 21.73 -2.51 -9.25
CA PRO A 122 21.74 -1.08 -8.91
C PRO A 122 21.98 -0.76 -7.43
N GLU A 123 21.54 -1.64 -6.53
CA GLU A 123 21.67 -1.41 -5.09
C GLU A 123 22.82 -2.23 -4.49
N LEU A 124 22.93 -3.48 -4.88
CA LEU A 124 23.86 -4.46 -4.33
C LEU A 124 24.68 -5.11 -5.44
N PRO A 125 25.58 -4.36 -6.12
CA PRO A 125 26.45 -4.93 -7.15
C PRO A 125 27.36 -6.00 -6.55
N LEU A 126 27.64 -7.06 -7.31
CA LEU A 126 28.40 -8.22 -6.84
C LEU A 126 29.89 -7.88 -6.66
N ARG A 127 30.25 -7.30 -5.51
CA ARG A 127 31.62 -6.85 -5.19
C ARG A 127 32.06 -7.20 -3.77
N ALA A 128 33.37 -7.12 -3.53
CA ALA A 128 33.94 -7.25 -2.19
C ALA A 128 33.67 -6.00 -1.35
N GLY A 129 33.60 -6.17 -0.03
CA GLY A 129 33.52 -5.07 0.91
C GLY A 129 32.09 -4.62 1.23
N LEU A 130 32.01 -3.64 2.11
CA LEU A 130 30.75 -3.09 2.60
C LEU A 130 30.02 -2.32 1.48
N ILE A 131 28.73 -2.55 1.36
CA ILE A 131 27.83 -1.80 0.48
C ILE A 131 26.86 -1.03 1.38
N GLU A 132 26.89 0.28 1.25
CA GLU A 132 25.94 1.17 1.93
C GLU A 132 24.64 1.29 1.14
N PRO A 133 23.49 1.46 1.81
CA PRO A 133 22.25 1.74 1.11
C PRO A 133 22.33 3.10 0.39
N SER A 134 21.66 3.21 -0.76
CA SER A 134 21.58 4.45 -1.56
C SER A 134 21.09 5.63 -0.73
N ASN A 135 21.43 6.85 -1.18
CA ASN A 135 21.06 8.09 -0.48
C ASN A 135 19.54 8.17 -0.23
N GLY A 136 19.15 8.42 1.02
CA GLY A 136 17.75 8.49 1.44
C GLY A 136 17.17 7.17 1.93
N LEU A 137 17.85 6.04 1.74
CA LEU A 137 17.42 4.73 2.23
C LEU A 137 18.15 4.33 3.53
N SER A 138 17.41 3.68 4.44
CA SER A 138 17.98 3.07 5.65
C SER A 138 18.52 1.65 5.42
N MET A 139 18.11 0.98 4.34
CA MET A 139 18.60 -0.32 3.90
C MET A 139 18.38 -0.46 2.38
N ALA A 140 19.05 -1.41 1.71
CA ALA A 140 18.75 -1.70 0.32
C ALA A 140 17.30 -2.18 0.15
N ASN A 141 16.54 -1.59 -0.77
CA ASN A 141 15.14 -1.94 -0.96
C ASN A 141 14.95 -3.37 -1.48
N CYS A 142 15.88 -3.89 -2.28
CA CYS A 142 15.86 -5.28 -2.72
C CYS A 142 15.93 -6.29 -1.55
N ILE A 143 16.51 -5.89 -0.40
CA ILE A 143 16.44 -6.67 0.84
C ILE A 143 15.10 -6.44 1.55
N ARG A 144 14.63 -5.18 1.58
CA ARG A 144 13.34 -4.77 2.17
C ARG A 144 12.14 -5.43 1.49
N ASP A 145 12.25 -5.81 0.22
CA ASP A 145 11.21 -6.58 -0.49
C ASP A 145 10.94 -7.94 0.20
N GLY A 146 11.94 -8.50 0.89
CA GLY A 146 11.81 -9.72 1.70
C GLY A 146 11.26 -9.50 3.13
N SER A 147 11.00 -8.25 3.51
CA SER A 147 10.42 -7.90 4.81
C SER A 147 8.93 -8.24 4.89
N PRO A 148 8.42 -8.55 6.09
CA PRO A 148 6.99 -8.78 6.29
C PRO A 148 6.18 -7.49 6.07
N ASP A 149 4.97 -7.66 5.51
CA ASP A 149 3.98 -6.60 5.34
C ASP A 149 3.33 -6.20 6.68
N ALA A 150 2.35 -5.29 6.66
CA ALA A 150 1.66 -4.84 7.87
C ALA A 150 1.01 -6.00 8.65
N TRP A 151 0.46 -6.99 7.94
CA TRP A 151 -0.10 -8.21 8.54
C TRP A 151 0.99 -9.09 9.16
N GLY A 152 2.05 -9.39 8.41
CA GLY A 152 3.18 -10.21 8.89
C GLY A 152 3.86 -9.59 10.10
N ARG A 153 4.03 -8.26 10.12
CA ARG A 153 4.53 -7.52 11.29
C ARG A 153 3.59 -7.66 12.48
N ARG A 154 2.27 -7.57 12.26
CA ARG A 154 1.26 -7.78 13.31
C ARG A 154 1.31 -9.20 13.90
N VAL A 155 1.49 -10.22 13.07
CA VAL A 155 1.70 -11.62 13.51
C VAL A 155 2.95 -11.72 14.39
N ILE A 156 4.08 -11.16 13.93
CA ILE A 156 5.35 -11.19 14.68
C ILE A 156 5.23 -10.44 16.01
N ILE A 157 4.63 -9.24 16.02
CA ILE A 157 4.41 -8.46 17.24
C ILE A 157 3.55 -9.26 18.23
N ASN A 158 2.43 -9.82 17.76
CA ASN A 158 1.55 -10.61 18.61
C ASN A 158 2.26 -11.84 19.18
N ARG A 159 3.09 -12.52 18.38
CA ARG A 159 3.89 -13.65 18.84
C ARG A 159 4.89 -13.25 19.92
N LEU A 160 5.64 -12.18 19.71
CA LEU A 160 6.71 -11.76 20.61
C LEU A 160 6.20 -11.11 21.89
N THR A 161 5.01 -10.49 21.87
CA THR A 161 4.53 -9.63 22.96
C THR A 161 3.16 -10.01 23.51
N GLY A 162 2.38 -10.81 22.79
CA GLY A 162 0.96 -11.07 23.08
C GLY A 162 0.03 -9.86 22.86
N LYS A 163 0.52 -8.74 22.32
CA LYS A 163 -0.21 -7.46 22.21
C LYS A 163 -0.57 -7.10 20.76
N LYS A 164 -1.38 -6.05 20.58
CA LYS A 164 -1.63 -5.41 19.28
C LYS A 164 -0.52 -4.42 18.92
N PRO A 165 -0.28 -4.12 17.62
CA PRO A 165 0.76 -3.18 17.16
C PRO A 165 0.65 -1.74 17.67
N ASP A 166 -0.51 -1.33 18.18
CA ASP A 166 -0.82 0.01 18.65
C ASP A 166 -0.80 0.16 20.19
N SER A 167 -0.41 -0.88 20.93
CA SER A 167 -0.31 -0.77 22.40
C SER A 167 0.92 0.03 22.84
N ASP A 168 0.78 0.85 23.88
CA ASP A 168 1.82 1.78 24.37
C ASP A 168 3.11 1.09 24.87
N ASP A 169 3.07 -0.22 25.13
CA ASP A 169 4.14 -1.01 25.77
C ASP A 169 4.94 -1.91 24.80
N ILE A 170 4.86 -1.70 23.48
CA ILE A 170 5.55 -2.58 22.53
C ILE A 170 7.04 -2.22 22.50
N PRO A 171 7.95 -3.20 22.69
CA PRO A 171 9.38 -2.96 22.50
C PRO A 171 9.65 -2.44 21.09
N ASN A 172 10.64 -1.56 20.93
CA ASN A 172 11.04 -1.12 19.59
C ASN A 172 11.64 -2.33 18.82
N ILE A 173 10.84 -2.98 17.98
CA ILE A 173 11.26 -4.10 17.14
C ILE A 173 11.85 -3.52 15.86
N ASN A 174 13.16 -3.70 15.67
CA ASN A 174 13.85 -3.23 14.48
C ASN A 174 13.61 -4.14 13.26
N GLU A 175 14.02 -3.65 12.09
CA GLU A 175 13.80 -4.33 10.82
C GLU A 175 14.53 -5.69 10.71
N LEU A 176 15.73 -5.82 11.28
CA LEU A 176 16.46 -7.10 11.31
C LEU A 176 15.69 -8.15 12.12
N THR A 177 15.07 -7.76 13.23
CA THR A 177 14.22 -8.65 14.02
C THR A 177 13.03 -9.10 13.18
N PHE A 178 12.34 -8.19 12.48
CA PHE A 178 11.25 -8.58 11.58
C PHE A 178 11.71 -9.58 10.52
N LEU A 179 12.85 -9.32 9.88
CA LEU A 179 13.46 -10.22 8.89
C LEU A 179 13.78 -11.59 9.49
N LEU A 180 14.38 -11.67 10.68
CA LEU A 180 14.74 -12.95 11.31
C LEU A 180 13.54 -13.75 11.84
N GLN A 181 12.48 -13.05 12.26
CA GLN A 181 11.31 -13.66 12.90
C GLN A 181 10.21 -14.09 11.92
N SER A 182 10.30 -13.69 10.64
CA SER A 182 9.36 -14.22 9.63
C SER A 182 9.77 -15.63 9.15
N GLY A 183 8.83 -16.33 8.50
CA GLY A 183 9.07 -17.68 7.97
C GLY A 183 10.10 -17.71 6.85
N SER A 184 10.63 -18.90 6.53
CA SER A 184 11.61 -19.05 5.45
C SER A 184 11.01 -19.04 4.03
N ASP A 185 9.70 -19.27 3.88
CA ASP A 185 9.01 -19.34 2.57
C ASP A 185 8.42 -18.00 2.11
N ARG A 186 9.25 -16.96 2.04
CA ARG A 186 8.91 -15.56 1.74
C ARG A 186 8.68 -15.29 0.26
N ILE A 187 8.11 -14.15 -0.11
CA ILE A 187 8.08 -13.71 -1.50
C ILE A 187 9.51 -13.53 -2.04
N GLY A 188 9.71 -13.93 -3.28
CA GLY A 188 11.00 -13.91 -3.95
C GLY A 188 11.93 -15.04 -3.48
N ALA A 189 13.23 -14.78 -3.57
CA ALA A 189 14.28 -15.78 -3.37
C ALA A 189 15.07 -15.66 -2.07
N LEU A 190 14.87 -14.60 -1.28
CA LEU A 190 15.67 -14.33 -0.10
C LEU A 190 15.16 -15.08 1.13
N ASP A 191 16.09 -15.52 1.98
CA ASP A 191 15.83 -15.97 3.35
C ASP A 191 16.88 -15.39 4.31
N PHE A 192 16.46 -15.11 5.54
CA PHE A 192 17.26 -14.39 6.53
C PHE A 192 17.56 -15.30 7.73
N GLN A 193 18.83 -15.64 7.91
CA GLN A 193 19.30 -16.54 8.96
C GLN A 193 20.13 -15.76 9.97
N ALA A 194 20.14 -16.21 11.23
CA ALA A 194 20.95 -15.60 12.29
C ALA A 194 22.46 -15.86 12.09
N SER A 195 22.80 -16.91 11.34
CA SER A 195 24.17 -17.30 11.01
C SER A 195 24.44 -17.10 9.52
N ALA A 196 25.66 -16.68 9.19
CA ALA A 196 26.12 -16.56 7.82
C ALA A 196 26.52 -17.92 7.19
N THR A 197 26.67 -18.96 8.01
CA THR A 197 27.18 -20.28 7.58
C THR A 197 26.25 -21.43 7.94
N GLU A 198 25.30 -21.22 8.84
CA GLU A 198 24.36 -22.24 9.29
C GLU A 198 22.94 -21.87 8.87
N TYR A 199 22.28 -22.79 8.18
CA TYR A 199 20.88 -22.67 7.80
C TYR A 199 20.03 -23.48 8.76
N ILE A 200 19.14 -22.80 9.49
CA ILE A 200 18.17 -23.45 10.37
C ILE A 200 16.80 -23.44 9.67
N PRO A 201 16.25 -24.61 9.30
CA PRO A 201 14.93 -24.67 8.67
C PRO A 201 13.86 -24.18 9.64
N ARG A 202 13.13 -23.13 9.26
CA ARG A 202 11.86 -22.76 9.91
C ARG A 202 10.74 -23.51 9.20
N LEU A 203 10.57 -24.79 9.55
CA LEU A 203 9.52 -25.64 8.99
C LEU A 203 8.15 -25.04 9.30
N ALA A 204 7.31 -24.99 8.27
CA ALA A 204 5.89 -24.75 8.44
C ALA A 204 5.28 -25.94 9.19
N ALA A 205 4.47 -25.68 10.22
CA ALA A 205 3.54 -26.69 10.66
C ALA A 205 2.42 -26.81 9.61
N GLU A 206 2.03 -28.05 9.29
CA GLU A 206 0.83 -28.31 8.49
C GLU A 206 -0.39 -27.86 9.30
N ALA A 207 -0.82 -26.62 9.09
CA ALA A 207 -2.06 -26.11 9.65
C ALA A 207 -3.15 -26.14 8.58
N SER A 208 -4.34 -26.57 8.98
CA SER A 208 -5.53 -26.47 8.14
C SER A 208 -5.90 -25.01 7.89
N LEU A 209 -6.62 -24.75 6.78
CA LEU A 209 -7.16 -23.42 6.51
C LEU A 209 -8.08 -22.92 7.64
N ASP A 210 -8.78 -23.83 8.32
CA ASP A 210 -9.64 -23.52 9.47
C ASP A 210 -8.84 -23.02 10.66
N GLU A 211 -7.70 -23.65 10.97
CA GLU A 211 -6.79 -23.19 12.01
C GLU A 211 -6.17 -21.84 11.66
N MET A 212 -5.77 -21.64 10.40
CA MET A 212 -5.24 -20.34 9.94
C MET A 212 -6.29 -19.23 10.04
N GLN A 213 -7.54 -19.50 9.66
CA GLN A 213 -8.67 -18.58 9.81
C GLN A 213 -8.93 -18.25 11.29
N ALA A 214 -8.94 -19.26 12.16
CA ALA A 214 -9.10 -19.06 13.60
C ALA A 214 -7.96 -18.22 14.20
N ALA A 215 -6.72 -18.46 13.76
CA ALA A 215 -5.56 -17.69 14.17
C ALA A 215 -5.65 -16.21 13.72
N ALA A 216 -6.06 -15.99 12.47
CA ALA A 216 -6.29 -14.65 11.92
C ALA A 216 -7.29 -13.84 12.76
N GLU A 217 -8.43 -14.43 13.12
CA GLU A 217 -9.46 -13.78 13.93
C GLU A 217 -8.98 -13.42 15.34
N ARG A 218 -8.15 -14.26 15.96
CA ARG A 218 -7.57 -13.96 17.27
C ARG A 218 -6.65 -12.75 17.20
N ILE A 219 -5.79 -12.70 16.19
CA ILE A 219 -4.89 -11.56 15.96
C ILE A 219 -5.68 -10.29 15.69
N GLU A 220 -6.75 -10.36 14.88
CA GLU A 220 -7.66 -9.24 14.63
C GLU A 220 -8.21 -8.66 15.94
N LYS A 221 -8.61 -9.54 16.87
CA LYS A 221 -9.11 -9.19 18.20
C LYS A 221 -8.01 -8.77 19.19
N GLY A 222 -6.73 -8.99 18.86
CA GLY A 222 -5.59 -8.73 19.75
C GLY A 222 -5.46 -9.75 20.88
N LEU A 223 -6.02 -10.94 20.68
CA LEU A 223 -5.91 -12.04 21.62
C LEU A 223 -4.59 -12.79 21.36
N PRO A 224 -3.89 -13.26 22.40
CA PRO A 224 -2.73 -14.13 22.22
C PRO A 224 -3.08 -15.39 21.42
N LEU A 225 -2.18 -15.83 20.56
CA LEU A 225 -2.29 -17.13 19.90
C LEU A 225 -2.09 -18.26 20.91
N THR A 226 -2.77 -19.38 20.70
CA THR A 226 -2.43 -20.63 21.38
C THR A 226 -1.18 -21.23 20.72
N PRO A 227 -0.41 -22.10 21.39
CA PRO A 227 0.78 -22.72 20.78
C PRO A 227 0.49 -23.41 19.44
N THR A 228 -0.67 -24.06 19.30
CA THR A 228 -1.14 -24.69 18.05
C THR A 228 -1.35 -23.66 16.93
N LEU A 229 -1.98 -22.51 17.23
CA LEU A 229 -2.23 -21.46 16.24
C LEU A 229 -0.99 -20.61 15.93
N GLU A 230 -0.05 -20.52 16.88
CA GLU A 230 1.25 -19.87 16.67
C GLU A 230 2.07 -20.61 15.60
N GLN A 231 2.05 -21.94 15.65
CA GLN A 231 2.66 -22.80 14.64
C GLN A 231 1.98 -22.62 13.26
N ALA A 232 0.65 -22.43 13.23
CA ALA A 232 -0.12 -22.18 12.00
C ALA A 232 0.25 -20.86 11.29
N LEU A 233 0.74 -19.87 12.03
CA LEU A 233 1.12 -18.55 11.50
C LEU A 233 2.63 -18.32 11.43
N ASN A 234 3.46 -19.36 11.58
CA ASN A 234 4.90 -19.29 11.25
C ASN A 234 5.16 -18.94 9.77
N HIS A 235 4.11 -18.92 8.95
CA HIS A 235 4.01 -18.30 7.64
C HIS A 235 4.05 -16.77 7.73
N GLY A 236 5.20 -16.20 8.13
CA GLY A 236 5.42 -14.76 7.99
C GLY A 236 5.19 -14.35 6.53
N THR A 237 4.11 -13.61 6.28
CA THR A 237 3.76 -13.16 4.94
C THR A 237 4.56 -11.93 4.56
N SER A 238 5.06 -11.91 3.34
CA SER A 238 5.74 -10.74 2.75
C SER A 238 5.01 -10.30 1.49
N ILE A 239 5.17 -9.01 1.21
CA ILE A 239 4.58 -8.16 0.17
C ILE A 239 3.09 -7.74 0.34
N GLY A 240 2.90 -6.44 0.61
CA GLY A 240 1.66 -5.67 0.42
C GLY A 240 0.52 -5.92 1.42
N GLY A 241 -0.31 -4.92 1.73
CA GLY A 241 -1.62 -5.12 2.38
C GLY A 241 -1.67 -5.40 3.89
N ALA A 242 -2.84 -5.13 4.50
CA ALA A 242 -3.11 -5.27 5.93
C ALA A 242 -4.03 -6.47 6.28
N ARG A 243 -4.51 -7.19 5.26
CA ARG A 243 -5.48 -8.29 5.42
C ARG A 243 -4.82 -9.58 5.90
N PRO A 244 -5.56 -10.42 6.64
CA PRO A 244 -5.04 -11.71 7.04
C PRO A 244 -4.72 -12.60 5.85
N LYS A 245 -3.52 -13.16 5.87
CA LYS A 245 -3.02 -14.04 4.82
C LYS A 245 -2.06 -15.09 5.37
N ALA A 246 -1.93 -16.19 4.65
CA ALA A 246 -0.99 -17.27 4.94
C ALA A 246 -0.44 -17.87 3.65
N MET A 247 0.71 -18.56 3.75
CA MET A 247 1.29 -19.33 2.66
C MET A 247 0.84 -20.78 2.81
N ILE A 248 0.35 -21.39 1.72
CA ILE A 248 -0.10 -22.80 1.71
C ILE A 248 0.49 -23.57 0.53
N GLU A 249 0.49 -24.89 0.62
CA GLU A 249 0.95 -25.82 -0.42
C GLU A 249 -0.06 -26.98 -0.53
N ASP A 250 -0.43 -27.37 -1.76
CA ASP A 250 -1.31 -28.52 -2.01
C ASP A 250 -0.57 -29.75 -2.55
N GLY A 251 0.76 -29.72 -2.49
CA GLY A 251 1.68 -30.71 -3.02
C GLY A 251 2.15 -30.41 -4.45
N GLU A 252 1.32 -29.82 -5.30
CA GLU A 252 1.68 -29.47 -6.69
C GLU A 252 1.97 -27.98 -6.87
N LYS A 253 1.29 -27.14 -6.11
CA LYS A 253 1.32 -25.68 -6.19
C LYS A 253 1.49 -25.08 -4.80
N LYS A 254 2.03 -23.86 -4.80
CA LYS A 254 2.07 -23.00 -3.61
C LYS A 254 1.13 -21.83 -3.82
N PHE A 255 0.45 -21.43 -2.75
CA PHE A 255 -0.50 -20.33 -2.80
C PHE A 255 -0.27 -19.33 -1.67
N ILE A 256 -0.73 -18.11 -1.92
CA ILE A 256 -1.06 -17.14 -0.88
C ILE A 256 -2.57 -17.28 -0.64
N ALA A 257 -2.95 -17.70 0.55
CA ALA A 257 -4.34 -17.69 1.00
C ALA A 257 -4.65 -16.33 1.63
N LYS A 258 -5.65 -15.62 1.13
CA LYS A 258 -6.19 -14.38 1.70
C LYS A 258 -7.54 -14.66 2.34
N PHE A 259 -7.66 -14.30 3.60
CA PHE A 259 -8.85 -14.58 4.41
C PHE A 259 -9.77 -13.36 4.47
N SER A 260 -11.07 -13.62 4.55
CA SER A 260 -12.07 -12.57 4.80
C SER A 260 -11.87 -11.96 6.19
N ALA A 261 -11.90 -10.63 6.28
CA ALA A 261 -11.78 -9.94 7.55
C ALA A 261 -13.16 -9.85 8.23
N SER A 262 -13.20 -9.91 9.56
CA SER A 262 -14.47 -9.93 10.30
C SER A 262 -15.25 -8.61 10.23
N ASN A 263 -14.59 -7.53 9.84
CA ASN A 263 -15.15 -6.17 9.73
C ASN A 263 -15.40 -5.74 8.27
N ASP A 264 -15.35 -6.68 7.33
CA ASP A 264 -15.63 -6.41 5.93
C ASP A 264 -17.12 -6.03 5.74
N LEU A 265 -17.37 -4.89 5.08
CA LEU A 265 -18.72 -4.42 4.76
C LEU A 265 -19.34 -5.13 3.54
N TYR A 266 -18.50 -5.83 2.78
CA TYR A 266 -18.83 -6.59 1.57
C TYR A 266 -17.74 -7.65 1.36
N SER A 267 -17.98 -8.64 0.50
CA SER A 267 -17.00 -9.71 0.29
C SER A 267 -15.78 -9.23 -0.52
N VAL A 268 -14.74 -8.78 0.18
CA VAL A 268 -13.52 -8.24 -0.46
C VAL A 268 -12.72 -9.32 -1.17
N VAL A 269 -12.66 -10.53 -0.60
CA VAL A 269 -11.99 -11.67 -1.26
C VAL A 269 -12.67 -12.05 -2.58
N LYS A 270 -14.01 -11.96 -2.66
CA LYS A 270 -14.74 -12.17 -3.92
C LYS A 270 -14.56 -11.02 -4.89
N ALA A 271 -14.51 -9.77 -4.41
CA ALA A 271 -14.22 -8.62 -5.27
C ALA A 271 -12.83 -8.75 -5.93
N GLU A 272 -11.81 -9.13 -5.17
CA GLU A 272 -10.45 -9.39 -5.69
C GLU A 272 -10.44 -10.58 -6.65
N PHE A 273 -11.10 -11.69 -6.30
CA PHE A 273 -11.24 -12.84 -7.20
C PHE A 273 -11.84 -12.44 -8.55
N ILE A 274 -12.98 -11.75 -8.55
CA ILE A 274 -13.66 -11.30 -9.77
C ILE A 274 -12.75 -10.36 -10.58
N ALA A 275 -12.07 -9.42 -9.93
CA ALA A 275 -11.17 -8.50 -10.62
C ALA A 275 -9.98 -9.22 -11.27
N MET A 276 -9.35 -10.17 -10.57
CA MET A 276 -8.25 -10.98 -11.09
C MET A 276 -8.70 -11.85 -12.28
N ARG A 277 -9.89 -12.47 -12.20
CA ARG A 277 -10.47 -13.26 -13.30
C ARG A 277 -10.80 -12.40 -14.52
N LEU A 278 -11.41 -11.23 -14.32
CA LEU A 278 -11.72 -10.30 -15.40
C LEU A 278 -10.46 -9.69 -16.04
N ALA A 279 -9.39 -9.49 -15.26
CA ALA A 279 -8.09 -9.04 -15.75
C ALA A 279 -7.46 -10.07 -16.69
N GLU A 280 -7.42 -11.34 -16.25
CA GLU A 280 -6.95 -12.47 -17.07
C GLU A 280 -7.77 -12.59 -18.36
N GLN A 281 -9.10 -12.56 -18.27
CA GLN A 281 -9.99 -12.66 -19.43
C GLN A 281 -9.87 -11.45 -20.38
N SER A 282 -9.39 -10.31 -19.88
CA SER A 282 -9.06 -9.14 -20.69
C SER A 282 -7.76 -9.30 -21.48
N GLY A 283 -6.99 -10.35 -21.17
CA GLY A 283 -5.72 -10.71 -21.79
C GLY A 283 -4.51 -10.15 -21.07
N LEU A 284 -4.64 -9.75 -19.79
CA LEU A 284 -3.50 -9.41 -18.94
C LEU A 284 -2.83 -10.69 -18.43
N ASN A 285 -1.52 -10.63 -18.20
CA ASN A 285 -0.79 -11.71 -17.54
C ASN A 285 -1.01 -11.60 -16.02
N VAL A 286 -1.86 -12.46 -15.45
CA VAL A 286 -2.33 -12.38 -14.05
C VAL A 286 -2.02 -13.69 -13.32
N ALA A 287 -1.69 -13.60 -12.03
CA ALA A 287 -1.51 -14.79 -11.19
C ALA A 287 -2.83 -15.59 -11.12
N PRO A 288 -2.80 -16.93 -11.33
CA PRO A 288 -4.01 -17.75 -11.22
C PRO A 288 -4.66 -17.63 -9.85
N VAL A 289 -5.99 -17.55 -9.81
CA VAL A 289 -6.76 -17.45 -8.57
C VAL A 289 -7.88 -18.48 -8.51
N SER A 290 -8.20 -18.93 -7.30
CA SER A 290 -9.35 -19.77 -7.00
C SER A 290 -9.97 -19.40 -5.65
N LEU A 291 -11.22 -19.79 -5.44
CA LEU A 291 -11.91 -19.62 -4.16
C LEU A 291 -12.05 -20.97 -3.45
N THR A 292 -11.88 -20.94 -2.14
CA THR A 292 -12.21 -22.06 -1.24
C THR A 292 -12.92 -21.52 0.00
N ARG A 293 -13.31 -22.40 0.92
CA ARG A 293 -13.92 -22.03 2.19
C ARG A 293 -13.13 -22.59 3.37
N ALA A 294 -13.05 -21.80 4.43
CA ALA A 294 -12.48 -22.18 5.72
C ALA A 294 -13.36 -21.61 6.84
N ALA A 295 -13.74 -22.43 7.81
CA ALA A 295 -14.64 -22.08 8.90
C ALA A 295 -15.89 -21.32 8.42
N HIS A 296 -16.49 -21.77 7.32
CA HIS A 296 -17.64 -21.16 6.62
C HIS A 296 -17.42 -19.76 6.04
N LYS A 297 -16.18 -19.28 5.95
CA LYS A 297 -15.80 -18.02 5.29
C LYS A 297 -15.10 -18.29 3.97
N ASP A 298 -15.26 -17.37 3.02
CA ASP A 298 -14.57 -17.44 1.74
C ASP A 298 -13.09 -17.07 1.90
N VAL A 299 -12.23 -17.82 1.21
CA VAL A 299 -10.78 -17.67 1.16
C VAL A 299 -10.35 -17.60 -0.29
N LEU A 300 -9.60 -16.56 -0.65
CA LEU A 300 -9.00 -16.41 -1.97
C LEU A 300 -7.63 -17.07 -1.98
N LEU A 301 -7.41 -18.01 -2.89
CA LEU A 301 -6.12 -18.63 -3.15
C LEU A 301 -5.50 -17.98 -4.38
N ILE A 302 -4.27 -17.48 -4.25
CA ILE A 302 -3.48 -16.92 -5.35
C ILE A 302 -2.26 -17.80 -5.55
N GLU A 303 -2.13 -18.40 -6.74
CA GLU A 303 -0.99 -19.26 -7.08
C GLU A 303 0.30 -18.44 -7.15
N ARG A 304 1.34 -18.95 -6.50
CA ARG A 304 2.65 -18.29 -6.42
C ARG A 304 3.46 -18.52 -7.68
N PHE A 305 3.70 -17.45 -8.42
CA PHE A 305 4.54 -17.45 -9.62
C PHE A 305 6.05 -17.38 -9.31
N ASP A 306 6.44 -17.15 -8.05
CA ASP A 306 7.83 -17.06 -7.60
C ASP A 306 8.37 -18.40 -7.05
N ARG A 307 7.60 -19.47 -7.24
CA ARG A 307 7.92 -20.85 -6.84
C ARG A 307 7.82 -21.77 -8.04
N ILE A 308 8.85 -22.59 -8.26
CA ILE A 308 8.86 -23.58 -9.33
C ILE A 308 9.13 -24.95 -8.72
N LYS A 309 8.19 -25.88 -8.90
CA LYS A 309 8.36 -27.28 -8.50
C LYS A 309 9.35 -27.96 -9.43
N SER A 310 10.30 -28.69 -8.86
CA SER A 310 11.30 -29.49 -9.57
C SER A 310 11.38 -30.89 -8.97
N ASN A 311 12.06 -31.81 -9.67
CA ASN A 311 12.30 -33.18 -9.15
C ASN A 311 13.07 -33.19 -7.82
N SER A 312 13.82 -32.13 -7.52
CA SER A 312 14.58 -31.94 -6.27
C SER A 312 13.83 -31.12 -5.21
N GLY A 313 12.52 -30.88 -5.40
CA GLY A 313 11.69 -30.04 -4.54
C GLY A 313 11.48 -28.64 -5.09
N TRP A 314 11.21 -27.68 -4.22
CA TRP A 314 10.85 -26.31 -4.62
C TRP A 314 12.07 -25.42 -4.86
N THR A 315 12.05 -24.72 -5.99
CA THR A 315 12.99 -23.63 -6.29
C THR A 315 12.30 -22.27 -6.20
N ARG A 316 13.08 -21.22 -5.97
CA ARG A 316 12.59 -19.83 -5.80
C ARG A 316 13.06 -18.98 -6.97
N ARG A 317 12.22 -18.04 -7.40
CA ARG A 317 12.61 -17.02 -8.39
C ARG A 317 12.94 -15.72 -7.68
N ALA A 318 14.06 -15.11 -8.03
CA ALA A 318 14.39 -13.77 -7.55
C ALA A 318 13.47 -12.74 -8.22
N MET A 319 13.07 -11.73 -7.46
CA MET A 319 12.24 -10.63 -7.93
C MET A 319 12.47 -9.39 -7.08
N VAL A 320 12.18 -8.23 -7.65
CA VAL A 320 12.20 -6.92 -6.99
C VAL A 320 10.90 -6.17 -7.28
N SER A 321 10.42 -5.39 -6.31
CA SER A 321 9.22 -4.56 -6.48
C SER A 321 9.49 -3.30 -7.30
N ALA A 322 8.45 -2.64 -7.81
CA ALA A 322 8.61 -1.35 -8.46
C ALA A 322 9.08 -0.27 -7.48
N LEU A 323 8.79 -0.40 -6.18
CA LEU A 323 9.35 0.49 -5.16
C LEU A 323 10.89 0.43 -5.15
N THR A 324 11.44 -0.79 -5.23
CA THR A 324 12.89 -1.03 -5.38
C THR A 324 13.43 -0.49 -6.69
N MET A 325 12.75 -0.76 -7.82
CA MET A 325 13.19 -0.30 -9.14
C MET A 325 13.23 1.23 -9.24
N LEU A 326 12.25 1.92 -8.63
CA LEU A 326 12.18 3.38 -8.56
C LEU A 326 13.15 4.00 -7.53
N GLY A 327 13.81 3.18 -6.70
CA GLY A 327 14.72 3.66 -5.66
C GLY A 327 14.03 4.46 -4.55
N LEU A 328 12.75 4.20 -4.29
CA LEU A 328 11.95 4.95 -3.32
C LEU A 328 11.89 4.25 -1.96
N ASP A 329 11.91 5.03 -0.87
CA ASP A 329 11.55 4.52 0.45
C ASP A 329 10.02 4.48 0.62
N GLU A 330 9.50 3.72 1.59
CA GLU A 330 8.06 3.62 1.89
C GLU A 330 7.42 5.00 2.10
N MET A 331 8.10 5.92 2.78
CA MET A 331 7.58 7.28 3.01
C MET A 331 7.50 8.13 1.73
N MET A 332 8.24 7.73 0.70
CA MET A 332 8.29 8.38 -0.60
C MET A 332 7.39 7.69 -1.64
N ALA A 333 6.71 6.60 -1.28
CA ALA A 333 5.87 5.82 -2.21
C ALA A 333 4.79 6.64 -2.92
N ARG A 334 4.36 7.77 -2.33
CA ARG A 334 3.40 8.71 -2.96
C ARG A 334 3.92 9.41 -4.22
N TYR A 335 5.24 9.37 -4.46
CA TYR A 335 5.89 9.92 -5.63
C TYR A 335 6.14 8.85 -6.71
N ALA A 336 5.82 7.58 -6.43
CA ALA A 336 5.97 6.52 -7.42
C ALA A 336 5.11 6.82 -8.64
N SER A 337 5.74 6.80 -9.81
CA SER A 337 5.12 7.13 -11.09
C SER A 337 5.18 5.95 -12.05
N TYR A 338 4.09 5.74 -12.78
CA TYR A 338 4.09 4.77 -13.87
C TYR A 338 4.95 5.22 -15.07
N GLU A 339 5.15 6.52 -15.28
CA GLU A 339 6.03 7.04 -16.33
C GLU A 339 7.49 6.69 -16.03
N GLU A 340 7.93 6.91 -14.79
CA GLU A 340 9.29 6.54 -14.36
C GLU A 340 9.50 5.02 -14.43
N LEU A 341 8.47 4.24 -14.07
CA LEU A 341 8.51 2.78 -14.21
C LEU A 341 8.59 2.35 -15.68
N ALA A 342 7.88 3.02 -16.59
CA ALA A 342 7.96 2.75 -18.03
C ALA A 342 9.36 3.04 -18.57
N GLU A 343 10.01 4.11 -18.13
CA GLU A 343 11.41 4.41 -18.50
C GLU A 343 12.38 3.34 -17.98
N ILE A 344 12.20 2.84 -16.76
CA ILE A 344 13.01 1.71 -16.26
C ILE A 344 12.78 0.46 -17.13
N ILE A 345 11.53 0.19 -17.50
CA ILE A 345 11.19 -0.93 -18.38
C ILE A 345 11.97 -0.84 -19.70
N ARG A 346 11.99 0.34 -20.33
CA ARG A 346 12.70 0.55 -21.59
C ARG A 346 14.18 0.21 -21.53
N HIS A 347 14.82 0.45 -20.39
CA HIS A 347 16.28 0.32 -20.26
C HIS A 347 16.73 -1.01 -19.67
N ARG A 348 15.91 -1.66 -18.84
CA ARG A 348 16.36 -2.78 -18.00
C ARG A 348 15.53 -4.06 -18.13
N PHE A 349 14.49 -4.08 -18.96
CA PHE A 349 13.66 -5.27 -19.16
C PHE A 349 14.01 -6.00 -20.46
N ALA A 350 13.88 -7.32 -20.44
CA ALA A 350 14.22 -8.19 -21.57
C ALA A 350 13.32 -7.96 -22.80
N ASP A 351 12.05 -7.62 -22.58
CA ASP A 351 11.08 -7.32 -23.63
C ASP A 351 10.31 -6.02 -23.33
N PRO A 352 10.94 -4.85 -23.54
CA PRO A 352 10.38 -3.58 -23.10
C PRO A 352 9.09 -3.21 -23.82
N LYS A 353 8.95 -3.55 -25.10
CA LYS A 353 7.78 -3.17 -25.91
C LYS A 353 6.52 -3.85 -25.41
N ASP A 354 6.55 -5.17 -25.26
CA ASP A 354 5.38 -5.91 -24.80
C ASP A 354 5.14 -5.68 -23.30
N THR A 355 6.19 -5.48 -22.52
CA THR A 355 6.08 -5.11 -21.10
C THR A 355 5.40 -3.75 -20.89
N MET A 356 5.76 -2.72 -21.67
CA MET A 356 5.09 -1.41 -21.57
C MET A 356 3.60 -1.50 -21.94
N LYS A 357 3.26 -2.29 -22.97
CA LYS A 357 1.86 -2.51 -23.36
C LYS A 357 1.08 -3.24 -22.27
N GLU A 358 1.67 -4.26 -21.64
CA GLU A 358 1.10 -4.98 -20.49
C GLU A 358 0.90 -4.03 -19.30
N LEU A 359 1.89 -3.21 -18.95
CA LEU A 359 1.78 -2.23 -17.86
C LEU A 359 0.67 -1.21 -18.13
N TYR A 360 0.59 -0.66 -19.34
CA TYR A 360 -0.51 0.23 -19.75
C TYR A 360 -1.87 -0.47 -19.59
N GLY A 361 -1.96 -1.73 -20.00
CA GLY A 361 -3.16 -2.55 -19.83
C GLY A 361 -3.56 -2.71 -18.36
N ARG A 362 -2.61 -2.93 -17.45
CA ARG A 362 -2.85 -3.03 -16.00
C ARG A 362 -3.38 -1.71 -15.43
N ILE A 363 -2.80 -0.57 -15.82
CA ILE A 363 -3.24 0.77 -15.39
C ILE A 363 -4.71 1.01 -15.80
N CYS A 364 -5.03 0.74 -17.07
CA CYS A 364 -6.40 0.88 -17.58
C CYS A 364 -7.37 -0.01 -16.81
N PHE A 365 -6.98 -1.27 -16.55
CA PHE A 365 -7.83 -2.21 -15.85
C PHE A 365 -8.06 -1.80 -14.39
N ASN A 366 -7.03 -1.35 -13.68
CA ASN A 366 -7.13 -0.86 -12.30
C ASN A 366 -8.09 0.32 -12.19
N ILE A 367 -8.08 1.24 -13.17
CA ILE A 367 -9.04 2.33 -13.26
C ILE A 367 -10.46 1.80 -13.51
N LEU A 368 -10.64 0.88 -14.46
CA LEU A 368 -11.94 0.31 -14.82
C LEU A 368 -12.56 -0.55 -13.70
N CYS A 369 -11.76 -1.23 -12.87
CA CYS A 369 -12.23 -2.05 -11.77
C CYS A 369 -12.21 -1.33 -10.40
N GLY A 370 -11.84 -0.04 -10.37
CA GLY A 370 -11.83 0.74 -9.12
C GLY A 370 -10.77 0.28 -8.12
N ASN A 371 -9.71 -0.38 -8.59
CA ASN A 371 -8.52 -0.61 -7.79
C ASN A 371 -7.76 0.72 -7.66
N THR A 372 -7.77 1.29 -6.46
CA THR A 372 -7.11 2.56 -6.13
C THR A 372 -5.93 2.37 -5.18
N ASP A 373 -5.72 1.14 -4.70
CA ASP A 373 -4.62 0.76 -3.81
C ASP A 373 -3.44 0.15 -4.61
N ASP A 374 -3.35 0.45 -5.91
CA ASP A 374 -2.30 -0.05 -6.78
C ASP A 374 -0.98 0.72 -6.59
N HIS A 375 -0.32 0.45 -5.47
CA HIS A 375 0.93 1.07 -5.07
C HIS A 375 2.16 0.33 -5.64
N ALA A 376 3.35 0.94 -5.59
CA ALA A 376 4.57 0.39 -6.21
C ALA A 376 4.99 -1.03 -5.75
N ARG A 377 4.51 -1.53 -4.60
CA ARG A 377 4.74 -2.92 -4.16
C ARG A 377 3.80 -3.96 -4.81
N ASN A 378 2.76 -3.53 -5.51
CA ASN A 378 1.84 -4.40 -6.27
C ASN A 378 2.33 -4.65 -7.70
N HIS A 379 3.43 -4.00 -8.08
CA HIS A 379 4.17 -4.26 -9.30
C HIS A 379 5.53 -4.84 -8.94
N ALA A 380 5.96 -5.87 -9.67
CA ALA A 380 7.26 -6.48 -9.49
C ALA A 380 7.80 -7.04 -10.80
N ALA A 381 9.10 -7.32 -10.81
CA ALA A 381 9.77 -7.98 -11.91
C ALA A 381 10.69 -9.09 -11.39
N PHE A 382 10.71 -10.21 -12.10
CA PHE A 382 11.72 -11.23 -11.93
C PHE A 382 13.09 -10.68 -12.30
N TRP A 383 14.10 -11.13 -11.56
CA TRP A 383 15.50 -10.76 -11.76
C TRP A 383 16.31 -12.00 -12.07
N ASP A 384 16.99 -12.03 -13.23
CA ASP A 384 17.86 -13.15 -13.63
C ASP A 384 19.35 -12.91 -13.32
N GLY A 385 19.70 -11.72 -12.81
CA GLY A 385 21.08 -11.30 -12.57
C GLY A 385 21.57 -10.20 -13.50
N GLU A 386 20.85 -9.95 -14.60
CA GLU A 386 21.20 -8.96 -15.63
C GLU A 386 19.99 -8.14 -16.09
N MET A 387 18.87 -8.81 -16.40
CA MET A 387 17.66 -8.22 -16.96
C MET A 387 16.44 -8.51 -16.09
N LEU A 388 15.46 -7.63 -16.22
CA LEU A 388 14.16 -7.73 -15.55
C LEU A 388 13.11 -8.31 -16.50
N SER A 389 12.15 -9.06 -15.94
CA SER A 389 10.95 -9.53 -16.64
C SER A 389 9.73 -9.30 -15.76
N LEU A 390 8.71 -8.60 -16.24
CA LEU A 390 7.53 -8.26 -15.43
C LEU A 390 6.85 -9.53 -14.92
N THR A 391 6.50 -9.56 -13.63
CA THR A 391 5.74 -10.69 -13.06
C THR A 391 4.31 -10.69 -13.57
N PRO A 392 3.56 -11.81 -13.43
CA PRO A 392 2.11 -11.75 -13.48
C PRO A 392 1.58 -10.68 -12.52
N ALA A 393 0.48 -10.02 -12.88
CA ALA A 393 -0.22 -9.09 -12.01
C ALA A 393 -0.81 -9.84 -10.82
N TYR A 394 -0.84 -9.18 -9.67
CA TYR A 394 -1.40 -9.69 -8.42
C TYR A 394 -1.99 -8.53 -7.62
N ASP A 395 -2.79 -8.85 -6.61
CA ASP A 395 -3.40 -7.86 -5.71
C ASP A 395 -4.26 -6.80 -6.42
N ILE A 396 -4.96 -7.21 -7.49
CA ILE A 396 -5.95 -6.37 -8.16
C ILE A 396 -7.23 -6.39 -7.33
N CYS A 397 -7.29 -5.53 -6.32
CA CYS A 397 -8.40 -5.48 -5.36
C CYS A 397 -9.19 -4.18 -5.50
N PRO A 398 -10.42 -4.20 -6.05
CA PRO A 398 -11.32 -3.07 -6.05
C PRO A 398 -11.55 -2.52 -4.64
N GLN A 399 -11.45 -1.19 -4.48
CA GLN A 399 -11.59 -0.55 -3.18
C GLN A 399 -12.99 0.04 -2.98
N GLY A 400 -13.40 0.15 -1.71
CA GLY A 400 -14.63 0.85 -1.35
C GLY A 400 -14.49 2.35 -1.60
N ARG A 401 -15.56 3.01 -2.07
CA ARG A 401 -15.57 4.45 -2.37
C ARG A 401 -16.67 5.17 -1.58
N THR A 402 -16.30 6.25 -0.90
CA THR A 402 -17.21 7.14 -0.15
C THR A 402 -17.70 8.33 -0.99
N GLY A 403 -17.11 8.58 -2.16
CA GLY A 403 -17.50 9.63 -3.10
C GLY A 403 -17.37 9.18 -4.56
N ASN A 404 -17.71 10.09 -5.47
CA ASN A 404 -17.65 9.81 -6.91
C ASN A 404 -16.23 9.90 -7.46
N GLU A 405 -15.39 10.80 -6.97
CA GLU A 405 -14.00 10.94 -7.44
C GLU A 405 -13.08 9.90 -6.80
N ALA A 406 -12.01 9.52 -7.50
CA ALA A 406 -10.93 8.69 -6.94
C ALA A 406 -9.59 8.99 -7.60
N SER A 407 -8.54 8.69 -6.84
CA SER A 407 -7.16 8.77 -7.30
C SER A 407 -6.47 7.43 -7.15
N GLN A 408 -5.55 7.15 -8.05
CA GLN A 408 -4.62 6.03 -7.99
C GLN A 408 -3.54 6.30 -6.93
N ALA A 409 -2.99 5.22 -6.38
CA ALA A 409 -1.90 5.31 -5.41
C ALA A 409 -0.60 5.83 -6.05
N MET A 410 -0.33 5.46 -7.31
CA MET A 410 0.78 5.95 -8.12
C MET A 410 0.34 7.06 -9.09
N LEU A 411 1.29 7.91 -9.49
CA LEU A 411 1.10 8.91 -10.54
C LEU A 411 0.95 8.22 -11.90
N VAL A 412 -0.04 8.66 -12.67
CA VAL A 412 -0.37 8.09 -14.00
C VAL A 412 0.19 8.94 -15.13
N LYS A 413 0.10 10.27 -15.01
CA LYS A 413 0.65 11.21 -16.00
C LYS A 413 1.06 12.53 -15.35
N GLY A 414 2.35 12.85 -15.35
CA GLY A 414 2.90 13.96 -14.57
C GLY A 414 2.48 13.85 -13.11
N ASP A 415 1.88 14.91 -12.56
CA ASP A 415 1.32 14.91 -11.21
C ASP A 415 -0.12 14.36 -11.13
N ALA A 416 -0.72 13.98 -12.27
CA ALA A 416 -2.07 13.47 -12.33
C ALA A 416 -2.14 11.99 -11.95
N ARG A 417 -3.12 11.67 -11.11
CA ARG A 417 -3.44 10.29 -10.67
C ARG A 417 -4.94 10.03 -10.65
N PHE A 418 -5.71 10.84 -11.36
CA PHE A 418 -7.16 10.66 -11.40
C PHE A 418 -7.50 9.31 -12.04
N SER A 419 -8.45 8.58 -11.46
CA SER A 419 -8.92 7.31 -12.00
C SER A 419 -9.88 7.53 -13.19
N THR A 420 -9.38 8.14 -14.27
CA THR A 420 -10.17 8.49 -15.47
C THR A 420 -9.53 7.99 -16.75
N LEU A 421 -10.36 7.70 -17.76
CA LEU A 421 -9.93 7.27 -19.09
C LEU A 421 -9.18 8.38 -19.83
N ALA A 422 -9.52 9.65 -19.57
CA ALA A 422 -8.78 10.79 -20.10
C ALA A 422 -7.31 10.77 -19.63
N THR A 423 -7.08 10.42 -18.36
CA THR A 423 -5.72 10.27 -17.81
C THR A 423 -4.98 9.11 -18.49
N CYS A 424 -5.64 7.98 -18.74
CA CYS A 424 -5.05 6.86 -19.49
C CYS A 424 -4.64 7.26 -20.92
N LEU A 425 -5.55 7.91 -21.66
CA LEU A 425 -5.29 8.35 -23.03
C LEU A 425 -4.13 9.35 -23.09
N ALA A 426 -4.04 10.26 -22.12
CA ALA A 426 -2.94 11.21 -22.02
C ALA A 426 -1.59 10.54 -21.70
N ALA A 427 -1.59 9.41 -20.98
CA ALA A 427 -0.40 8.63 -20.65
C ALA A 427 0.07 7.69 -21.77
N ALA A 428 -0.79 7.40 -22.77
CA ALA A 428 -0.49 6.45 -23.85
C ALA A 428 0.86 6.66 -24.57
N PRO A 429 1.31 7.90 -24.86
CA PRO A 429 2.60 8.13 -25.50
C PRO A 429 3.81 7.63 -24.70
N ASP A 430 3.73 7.61 -23.36
CA ASP A 430 4.82 7.15 -22.49
C ASP A 430 5.07 5.64 -22.63
N TYR A 431 4.05 4.90 -23.10
CA TYR A 431 4.11 3.46 -23.40
C TYR A 431 4.29 3.17 -24.90
N HIS A 432 4.58 4.21 -25.69
CA HIS A 432 4.74 4.15 -27.16
C HIS A 432 3.49 3.62 -27.88
N LEU A 433 2.32 3.97 -27.34
CA LEU A 433 1.04 3.66 -27.95
C LEU A 433 0.48 4.90 -28.64
N SER A 434 -0.02 4.74 -29.86
CA SER A 434 -0.90 5.73 -30.46
C SER A 434 -2.23 5.79 -29.71
N GLU A 435 -2.91 6.92 -29.79
CA GLU A 435 -4.24 7.10 -29.21
C GLU A 435 -5.23 6.00 -29.65
N SER A 436 -5.18 5.59 -30.92
CA SER A 436 -6.02 4.51 -31.45
C SER A 436 -5.74 3.14 -30.80
N GLN A 437 -4.47 2.83 -30.54
CA GLN A 437 -4.08 1.58 -29.87
C GLN A 437 -4.49 1.61 -28.40
N ALA A 438 -4.28 2.74 -27.73
CA ALA A 438 -4.69 2.98 -26.36
C ALA A 438 -6.21 2.85 -26.18
N ALA A 439 -6.99 3.51 -27.03
CA ALA A 439 -8.45 3.41 -27.05
C ALA A 439 -8.91 1.97 -27.31
N SER A 440 -8.27 1.25 -28.24
CA SER A 440 -8.59 -0.16 -28.52
C SER A 440 -8.36 -1.08 -27.32
N ILE A 441 -7.28 -0.87 -26.56
CA ILE A 441 -7.00 -1.62 -25.32
C ILE A 441 -8.09 -1.36 -24.29
N ILE A 442 -8.42 -0.09 -24.04
CA ILE A 442 -9.47 0.30 -23.08
C ILE A 442 -10.82 -0.27 -23.50
N GLU A 443 -11.21 -0.11 -24.77
CA GLU A 443 -12.49 -0.59 -25.30
C GLU A 443 -12.62 -2.11 -25.18
N LYS A 444 -11.55 -2.85 -25.47
CA LYS A 444 -11.50 -4.30 -25.29
C LYS A 444 -11.75 -4.67 -23.82
N GLN A 445 -11.09 -4.01 -22.87
CA GLN A 445 -11.27 -4.28 -21.44
C GLN A 445 -12.69 -3.97 -20.99
N ILE A 446 -13.26 -2.82 -21.38
CA ILE A 446 -14.65 -2.45 -21.06
C ILE A 446 -15.63 -3.52 -21.56
N LYS A 447 -15.50 -3.93 -22.83
CA LYS A 447 -16.35 -4.95 -23.44
C LYS A 447 -16.21 -6.31 -22.75
N THR A 448 -14.97 -6.70 -22.41
CA THR A 448 -14.72 -7.95 -21.70
C THR A 448 -15.33 -7.94 -20.31
N ILE A 449 -15.15 -6.86 -19.54
CA ILE A 449 -15.73 -6.71 -18.21
C ILE A 449 -17.24 -6.91 -18.29
N ALA A 450 -17.94 -6.19 -19.18
CA ALA A 450 -19.38 -6.33 -19.31
C ALA A 450 -19.81 -7.74 -19.77
N LYS A 451 -19.11 -8.32 -20.75
CA LYS A 451 -19.44 -9.65 -21.29
C LYS A 451 -19.25 -10.76 -20.27
N ARG A 452 -18.21 -10.68 -19.44
CA ARG A 452 -17.79 -11.74 -18.51
C ARG A 452 -18.26 -11.52 -17.08
N TRP A 453 -18.87 -10.38 -16.79
CA TRP A 453 -19.39 -10.04 -15.47
C TRP A 453 -20.34 -11.11 -14.90
N PRO A 454 -21.34 -11.63 -15.66
CA PRO A 454 -22.25 -12.64 -15.11
C PRO A 454 -21.54 -13.95 -14.75
N ASP A 455 -20.67 -14.44 -15.65
CA ASP A 455 -19.90 -15.68 -15.46
C ASP A 455 -18.98 -15.57 -14.25
N SER A 456 -18.28 -14.43 -14.09
CA SER A 456 -17.33 -14.20 -12.99
C SER A 456 -18.04 -14.05 -11.64
N CYS A 457 -19.21 -13.38 -11.62
CA CYS A 457 -20.05 -13.31 -10.41
C CYS A 457 -20.57 -14.70 -10.00
N ALA A 458 -20.96 -15.52 -10.97
CA ALA A 458 -21.45 -16.87 -10.73
C ALA A 458 -20.34 -17.79 -10.23
N GLU A 459 -19.15 -17.74 -10.84
CA GLU A 459 -17.95 -18.47 -10.40
C GLU A 459 -17.57 -18.08 -8.96
N ALA A 460 -17.78 -16.82 -8.58
CA ALA A 460 -17.52 -16.32 -7.23
C ALA A 460 -18.62 -16.65 -6.21
N ASP A 461 -19.75 -17.25 -6.62
CA ASP A 461 -20.95 -17.38 -5.78
C ASP A 461 -21.32 -16.03 -5.12
N LEU A 462 -21.35 -14.96 -5.93
CA LEU A 462 -21.54 -13.60 -5.46
C LEU A 462 -23.00 -13.35 -5.08
N SER A 463 -23.22 -12.79 -3.88
CA SER A 463 -24.57 -12.47 -3.42
C SER A 463 -25.22 -11.38 -4.31
N PRO A 464 -26.55 -11.36 -4.47
CA PRO A 464 -27.22 -10.28 -5.19
C PRO A 464 -26.93 -8.88 -4.62
N THR A 465 -26.76 -8.79 -3.29
CA THR A 465 -26.38 -7.55 -2.60
C THR A 465 -25.00 -7.07 -3.00
N ASP A 466 -23.98 -7.94 -2.93
CA ASP A 466 -22.62 -7.59 -3.35
C ASP A 466 -22.56 -7.31 -4.85
N ARG A 467 -23.27 -8.07 -5.69
CA ARG A 467 -23.33 -7.82 -7.14
C ARG A 467 -23.83 -6.41 -7.43
N THR A 468 -24.91 -5.99 -6.76
CA THR A 468 -25.47 -4.64 -6.88
C THR A 468 -24.51 -3.58 -6.35
N LEU A 469 -23.80 -3.88 -5.25
CA LEU A 469 -22.81 -2.98 -4.69
C LEU A 469 -21.59 -2.79 -5.60
N PHE A 470 -21.17 -3.84 -6.30
CA PHE A 470 -19.95 -3.83 -7.10
C PHE A 470 -20.20 -3.23 -8.49
N ALA A 471 -21.32 -3.58 -9.12
CA ALA A 471 -21.66 -3.15 -10.47
C ALA A 471 -21.88 -1.63 -10.57
N GLY A 472 -21.15 -0.98 -11.47
CA GLY A 472 -21.26 0.46 -11.72
C GLY A 472 -20.72 1.37 -10.61
N ARG A 473 -20.18 0.79 -9.52
CA ARG A 473 -19.58 1.50 -8.38
C ARG A 473 -18.11 1.14 -8.18
N GLN A 474 -17.79 -0.14 -8.05
CA GLN A 474 -16.39 -0.61 -8.04
C GLN A 474 -15.95 -0.90 -9.47
N PHE A 475 -16.75 -1.67 -10.22
CA PHE A 475 -16.50 -1.95 -11.63
C PHE A 475 -17.26 -0.97 -12.53
N LEU A 476 -16.58 -0.42 -13.54
CA LEU A 476 -17.11 0.57 -14.48
C LEU A 476 -17.79 1.75 -13.77
N ASN A 477 -17.09 2.37 -12.82
CA ASN A 477 -17.55 3.57 -12.13
C ASN A 477 -17.68 4.75 -13.12
N ALA A 478 -18.77 5.52 -13.05
CA ALA A 478 -19.04 6.63 -13.96
C ALA A 478 -17.95 7.70 -13.98
N TYR A 479 -17.20 7.88 -12.88
CA TYR A 479 -16.06 8.80 -12.83
C TYR A 479 -14.96 8.48 -13.84
N CYS A 480 -14.88 7.23 -14.34
CA CYS A 480 -13.93 6.89 -15.41
C CYS A 480 -14.10 7.78 -16.65
N LEU A 481 -15.32 8.30 -16.90
CA LEU A 481 -15.61 9.14 -18.07
C LEU A 481 -15.22 10.62 -17.89
N ASP A 482 -14.87 11.04 -16.68
CA ASP A 482 -14.56 12.44 -16.39
C ASP A 482 -13.32 12.90 -17.18
N GLY A 483 -13.39 14.12 -17.71
CA GLY A 483 -12.35 14.72 -18.55
C GLY A 483 -12.24 14.19 -19.99
N LEU A 484 -13.06 13.21 -20.42
CA LEU A 484 -13.09 12.79 -21.82
C LEU A 484 -13.74 13.85 -22.71
N ASP A 485 -13.12 14.16 -23.83
CA ASP A 485 -13.59 15.13 -24.82
C ASP A 485 -14.65 14.56 -25.79
N ASP A 486 -15.12 15.37 -26.73
CA ASP A 486 -16.12 14.96 -27.73
C ASP A 486 -15.54 14.02 -28.80
N ASN A 487 -14.22 14.03 -29.02
CA ASN A 487 -13.54 13.11 -29.93
C ASN A 487 -13.59 11.67 -29.42
N SER A 488 -13.75 11.50 -28.10
CA SER A 488 -13.85 10.21 -27.42
C SER A 488 -15.29 9.63 -27.38
N LYS A 489 -16.21 10.10 -28.23
CA LYS A 489 -17.63 9.69 -28.21
C LYS A 489 -17.82 8.17 -28.27
N GLY A 490 -17.08 7.48 -29.16
CA GLY A 490 -17.19 6.02 -29.28
C GLY A 490 -16.85 5.29 -27.98
N LEU A 491 -15.82 5.76 -27.25
CA LEU A 491 -15.42 5.18 -25.98
C LEU A 491 -16.46 5.45 -24.87
N LYS A 492 -17.04 6.66 -24.85
CA LYS A 492 -18.14 7.03 -23.95
C LYS A 492 -19.36 6.13 -24.16
N ASP A 493 -19.75 5.89 -25.40
CA ASP A 493 -20.90 5.07 -25.76
C ASP A 493 -20.68 3.60 -25.35
N VAL A 494 -19.51 3.04 -25.66
CA VAL A 494 -19.16 1.65 -25.27
C VAL A 494 -19.15 1.50 -23.75
N PHE A 495 -18.57 2.47 -23.02
CA PHE A 495 -18.56 2.45 -21.57
C PHE A 495 -19.98 2.52 -20.98
N ALA A 496 -20.82 3.43 -21.47
CA ALA A 496 -22.19 3.59 -20.98
C ALA A 496 -23.02 2.31 -21.20
N GLN A 497 -22.89 1.67 -22.36
CA GLN A 497 -23.54 0.39 -22.66
C GLN A 497 -23.03 -0.73 -21.75
N ALA A 498 -21.71 -0.86 -21.60
CA ALA A 498 -21.09 -1.86 -20.74
C ALA A 498 -21.50 -1.69 -19.27
N ARG A 499 -21.52 -0.45 -18.78
CA ARG A 499 -21.96 -0.12 -17.42
C ARG A 499 -23.44 -0.46 -17.21
N ALA A 500 -24.31 -0.12 -18.15
CA ALA A 500 -25.72 -0.48 -18.08
C ALA A 500 -25.91 -2.01 -18.06
N ALA A 501 -25.11 -2.75 -18.84
CA ALA A 501 -25.18 -4.21 -18.90
C ALA A 501 -24.80 -4.90 -17.59
N ILE A 502 -23.80 -4.41 -16.85
CA ILE A 502 -23.41 -5.02 -15.55
C ILE A 502 -24.36 -4.66 -14.41
N MET A 503 -25.09 -3.54 -14.54
CA MET A 503 -26.07 -3.05 -13.56
C MET A 503 -27.46 -3.65 -13.75
N ALA A 504 -27.72 -4.29 -14.90
CA ALA A 504 -28.91 -5.10 -15.15
C ALA A 504 -28.78 -6.48 -14.49
#